data_AF-A0A8H4CX13-F1
#
_entry.id   AF-A0A8H4CX13-F1
#
_cell.length_a   1.000
_cell.length_b   1.000
_cell.length_c   1.000
_cell.angle_alpha   90.00
_cell.angle_beta   90.00
_cell.angle_gamma   90.00
#
_symmetry.space_group_name_H-M   'P 1'
#
loop_
_entity.id
_entity.type
_entity.pdbx_description
1 polymer ?
#
loop_
_entity_poly.entity_id
_entity_poly.type
_entity_poly.pdbx_seq_one_letter_code
_entity_poly.pdbx_strand_id
1 'polypeptide(L)'
;MKLSALFAVAALAVASTEACAKYKECWCERDNFEYQGKVQDNVPWDDDTVKACADNSGEVGYYGQNFKECYRYKKNWFALIPSKAINNCDWTKSCVAAGASTGYCRDKI
;
A
#
# COMPACT_ATOMS: atom_id res chain seq x y z
N MET A 1 -2.28 -1.96 -38.51
CA MET A 1 -1.68 -2.04 -37.15
C MET A 1 -1.45 -0.63 -36.64
N LYS A 2 -1.58 -0.38 -35.32
CA LYS A 2 -1.18 0.84 -34.56
C LYS A 2 -2.28 1.87 -34.17
N LEU A 3 -3.44 1.44 -33.69
CA LEU A 3 -4.34 2.34 -32.91
C LEU A 3 -4.73 1.81 -31.52
N SER A 4 -4.41 0.55 -31.20
CA SER A 4 -4.83 -0.09 -29.95
C SER A 4 -3.94 0.20 -28.74
N ALA A 5 -2.81 0.90 -28.90
CA ALA A 5 -1.83 1.06 -27.82
C ALA A 5 -2.07 2.29 -26.92
N LEU A 6 -2.86 3.28 -27.36
CA LEU A 6 -3.03 4.53 -26.62
C LEU A 6 -4.07 4.45 -25.48
N PHE A 7 -5.02 3.50 -25.55
CA PHE A 7 -6.04 3.35 -24.51
C PHE A 7 -5.55 2.59 -23.26
N ALA A 8 -4.47 1.82 -23.37
CA ALA A 8 -3.93 1.06 -22.23
C ALA A 8 -3.22 1.94 -21.19
N VAL A 9 -2.67 3.09 -21.60
CA VAL A 9 -1.91 3.98 -20.70
C VAL A 9 -2.83 4.77 -19.77
N ALA A 10 -4.08 5.03 -20.19
CA ALA A 10 -5.05 5.76 -19.37
C ALA A 10 -5.58 4.93 -18.19
N ALA A 11 -5.67 3.59 -18.32
CA ALA A 11 -6.18 2.74 -17.25
C ALA A 11 -5.26 2.72 -16.00
N LEU A 12 -3.93 2.75 -16.21
CA LEU A 12 -2.96 2.87 -15.12
C LEU A 12 -3.01 4.23 -14.41
N ALA A 13 -3.36 5.29 -15.14
CA ALA A 13 -3.50 6.62 -14.56
C ALA A 13 -4.82 6.81 -13.80
N VAL A 14 -5.93 6.17 -14.23
CA VAL A 14 -7.22 6.29 -13.54
C VAL A 14 -7.22 5.58 -12.17
N ALA A 15 -6.46 4.49 -12.00
CA ALA A 15 -6.22 3.89 -10.68
C ALA A 15 -5.42 4.81 -9.73
N SER A 16 -4.66 5.77 -10.25
CA SER A 16 -3.90 6.74 -9.45
C SER A 16 -4.73 7.96 -8.99
N THR A 17 -5.99 8.06 -9.44
CA THR A 17 -6.88 9.18 -9.10
C THR A 17 -7.90 8.87 -7.99
N GLU A 18 -7.88 7.67 -7.39
CA GLU A 18 -8.34 7.52 -6.01
C GLU A 18 -7.36 8.28 -5.10
N ALA A 19 -7.65 9.59 -4.99
CA ALA A 19 -6.87 10.64 -4.37
C ALA A 19 -6.00 10.15 -3.21
N CYS A 20 -4.69 10.37 -3.33
CA CYS A 20 -3.73 10.09 -2.27
C CYS A 20 -4.31 10.54 -0.93
N ALA A 21 -4.71 9.57 -0.10
CA ALA A 21 -5.49 9.78 1.08
C ALA A 21 -4.75 9.23 2.30
N LYS A 22 -5.16 9.72 3.46
CA LYS A 22 -4.61 9.32 4.74
C LYS A 22 -5.40 8.14 5.28
N TYR A 23 -4.67 7.11 5.68
CA TYR A 23 -5.17 5.86 6.21
C TYR A 23 -4.45 5.53 7.52
N LYS A 24 -5.06 4.70 8.35
CA LYS A 24 -4.45 4.27 9.61
C LYS A 24 -3.59 3.04 9.43
N GLU A 25 -3.99 2.13 8.56
CA GLU A 25 -3.40 0.80 8.43
C GLU A 25 -3.12 0.51 6.95
N CYS A 26 -1.93 -0.02 6.66
CA CYS A 26 -1.55 -0.40 5.31
C CYS A 26 -0.63 -1.63 5.28
N TRP A 27 -0.66 -2.41 4.19
CA TRP A 27 0.22 -3.55 3.96
C TRP A 27 0.74 -3.57 2.53
N CYS A 28 1.78 -4.36 2.26
CA CYS A 28 2.35 -4.53 0.93
C CYS A 28 1.89 -5.85 0.32
N GLU A 29 1.69 -5.85 -1.00
CA GLU A 29 1.29 -7.04 -1.76
C GLU A 29 2.21 -7.31 -2.93
N ARG A 30 2.40 -8.60 -3.24
CA ARG A 30 3.15 -9.08 -4.40
C ARG A 30 2.23 -9.69 -5.42
N ASP A 31 2.54 -9.37 -6.67
CA ASP A 31 1.93 -9.96 -7.84
C ASP A 31 2.90 -10.95 -8.49
N ASN A 32 2.36 -11.84 -9.31
CA ASN A 32 3.08 -12.86 -10.05
C ASN A 32 3.93 -13.77 -9.15
N PHE A 33 3.44 -14.08 -7.94
CA PHE A 33 4.11 -14.97 -7.02
C PHE A 33 3.68 -16.42 -7.26
N GLU A 34 4.64 -17.30 -7.58
CA GLU A 34 4.35 -18.73 -7.77
C GLU A 34 4.30 -19.45 -6.42
N TYR A 35 3.12 -19.95 -6.05
CA TYR A 35 2.91 -20.78 -4.86
C TYR A 35 2.16 -22.05 -5.24
N GLN A 36 2.76 -23.20 -4.93
CA GLN A 36 2.21 -24.53 -5.25
C GLN A 36 1.87 -24.70 -6.75
N GLY A 37 2.72 -24.19 -7.63
CA GLY A 37 2.55 -24.30 -9.09
C GLY A 37 1.43 -23.44 -9.67
N LYS A 38 0.89 -22.49 -8.89
CA LYS A 38 -0.05 -21.47 -9.35
C LYS A 38 0.56 -20.09 -9.15
N VAL A 39 0.46 -19.27 -10.18
CA VAL A 39 0.76 -17.84 -10.09
C VAL A 39 -0.39 -17.17 -9.35
N GLN A 40 -0.06 -16.45 -8.29
CA GLN A 40 -1.00 -15.67 -7.47
C GLN A 40 -0.63 -14.20 -7.54
N ASP A 41 -1.65 -13.36 -7.58
CA ASP A 41 -1.55 -11.91 -7.54
C ASP A 41 -2.18 -11.38 -6.25
N ASN A 42 -1.84 -10.15 -5.86
CA ASN A 42 -2.36 -9.47 -4.67
C ASN A 42 -2.11 -10.28 -3.38
N VAL A 43 -0.92 -10.89 -3.25
CA VAL A 43 -0.55 -11.70 -2.09
C VAL A 43 0.10 -10.81 -1.03
N PRO A 44 -0.47 -10.69 0.19
CA PRO A 44 0.16 -9.94 1.28
C PRO A 44 1.54 -10.49 1.61
N TRP A 45 2.52 -9.60 1.75
CA TRP A 45 3.90 -9.98 2.02
C TRP A 45 4.45 -9.30 3.27
N ASP A 46 4.58 -10.11 4.33
CA ASP A 46 4.95 -9.64 5.67
C ASP A 46 6.30 -8.92 5.69
N ASP A 47 7.32 -9.48 5.04
CA ASP A 47 8.67 -8.94 5.08
C ASP A 47 8.76 -7.55 4.40
N ASP A 48 8.06 -7.38 3.29
CA ASP A 48 8.04 -6.10 2.58
C ASP A 48 7.19 -5.08 3.35
N THR A 49 6.11 -5.54 3.97
CA THR A 49 5.29 -4.72 4.87
C THR A 49 6.08 -4.22 6.08
N VAL A 50 6.88 -5.07 6.73
CA VAL A 50 7.73 -4.67 7.86
C VAL A 50 8.77 -3.64 7.44
N LYS A 51 9.45 -3.86 6.31
CA LYS A 51 10.44 -2.92 5.76
C LYS A 51 9.81 -1.56 5.46
N ALA A 52 8.71 -1.55 4.69
CA ALA A 52 7.99 -0.33 4.35
C ALA A 52 7.44 0.38 5.60
N CYS A 53 7.06 -0.37 6.64
CA CYS A 53 6.59 0.21 7.89
C CYS A 53 7.67 0.92 8.69
N ALA A 54 8.89 0.35 8.72
CA ALA A 54 10.04 0.99 9.35
C ALA A 54 10.36 2.35 8.70
N ASP A 55 10.34 2.40 7.36
CA ASP A 55 10.57 3.64 6.59
C ASP A 55 9.50 4.71 6.84
N ASN A 56 8.27 4.29 7.13
CA ASN A 56 7.15 5.18 7.38
C ASN A 56 6.96 5.57 8.85
N SER A 57 7.86 5.16 9.76
CA SER A 57 7.73 5.39 11.20
C SER A 57 6.37 4.94 11.75
N GLY A 58 5.87 3.80 11.26
CA GLY A 58 4.67 3.14 11.77
C GLY A 58 5.02 2.04 12.78
N GLU A 59 3.99 1.42 13.32
CA GLU A 59 4.09 0.25 14.19
C GLU A 59 3.61 -0.97 13.42
N VAL A 60 4.39 -2.05 13.44
CA VAL A 60 4.00 -3.31 12.80
C VAL A 60 2.96 -3.99 13.68
N GLY A 61 1.77 -4.20 13.13
CA GLY A 61 0.68 -4.98 13.69
C GLY A 61 0.34 -6.17 12.79
N TYR A 62 -0.87 -6.70 12.97
CA TYR A 62 -1.39 -7.83 12.19
C TYR A 62 -2.81 -7.53 11.74
N TYR A 63 -3.08 -7.77 10.45
CA TYR A 63 -4.44 -7.83 9.96
C TYR A 63 -5.07 -9.17 10.37
N GLY A 64 -5.92 -9.12 11.40
CA GLY A 64 -6.49 -10.32 12.01
C GLY A 64 -5.38 -11.20 12.63
N GLN A 65 -5.26 -12.45 12.16
CA GLN A 65 -4.22 -13.39 12.60
C GLN A 65 -3.32 -13.89 11.46
N ASN A 66 -3.43 -13.29 10.25
CA ASN A 66 -2.94 -13.92 9.04
C ASN A 66 -1.67 -13.26 8.46
N PHE A 67 -1.65 -11.93 8.35
CA PHE A 67 -0.52 -11.19 7.74
C PHE A 67 -0.25 -9.88 8.50
N LYS A 68 0.97 -9.38 8.37
CA LYS A 68 1.41 -8.14 9.02
C LYS A 68 0.82 -6.93 8.32
N GLU A 69 0.48 -5.92 9.10
CA GLU A 69 0.09 -4.60 8.62
C GLU A 69 0.89 -3.52 9.35
N CYS A 70 0.99 -2.34 8.75
CA CYS A 70 1.60 -1.17 9.34
C CYS A 70 0.52 -0.23 9.84
N TYR A 71 0.49 0.02 11.15
CA TYR A 71 -0.37 1.01 11.77
C TYR A 71 0.38 2.32 12.00
N ARG A 72 -0.19 3.43 11.56
CA ARG A 72 0.27 4.77 11.93
C ARG A 72 -0.92 5.69 12.02
N TYR A 73 -1.37 5.96 13.23
CA TYR A 73 -2.33 7.03 13.47
C TYR A 73 -2.06 7.74 14.78
N LYS A 74 -1.93 9.07 14.70
CA LYS A 74 -1.96 9.95 15.86
C LYS A 74 -2.89 11.11 15.60
N LYS A 75 -4.04 11.09 16.28
CA LYS A 75 -4.96 12.22 16.31
C LYS A 75 -4.32 13.36 17.11
N ASN A 76 -4.13 14.50 16.47
CA ASN A 76 -3.72 15.70 17.19
C ASN A 76 -4.96 16.44 17.69
N TRP A 77 -4.91 16.94 18.92
CA TRP A 77 -5.99 17.72 19.53
C TRP A 77 -6.14 19.10 18.87
N PHE A 78 -5.04 19.68 18.42
CA PHE A 78 -5.03 20.96 17.73
C PHE A 78 -5.36 20.79 16.24
N ALA A 79 -6.43 21.45 15.78
CA ALA A 79 -6.90 21.40 14.39
C ALA A 79 -5.86 21.84 13.35
N LEU A 80 -4.83 22.58 13.77
CA LEU A 80 -3.77 23.09 12.90
C LEU A 80 -2.62 22.09 12.68
N ILE A 81 -2.51 21.02 13.48
CA ILE A 81 -1.47 20.01 13.32
C ILE A 81 -2.07 18.79 12.63
N PRO A 82 -1.74 18.53 11.35
CA PRO A 82 -2.33 17.42 10.62
C PRO A 82 -2.08 16.09 11.35
N SER A 83 -3.14 15.29 11.50
CA SER A 83 -3.03 13.95 12.07
C SER A 83 -1.94 13.16 11.35
N LYS A 84 -1.11 12.46 12.12
CA LYS A 84 -0.14 11.52 11.55
C LYS A 84 -0.93 10.32 11.06
N ALA A 85 -0.75 9.98 9.80
CA ALA A 85 -1.45 8.91 9.11
C ALA A 85 -0.58 8.47 7.92
N ILE A 86 -0.83 7.28 7.40
CA ILE A 86 -0.14 6.76 6.22
C ILE A 86 -0.80 7.34 4.98
N ASN A 87 -0.02 7.96 4.10
CA ASN A 87 -0.49 8.33 2.77
C ASN A 87 -0.38 7.09 1.87
N ASN A 88 -1.48 6.64 1.26
CA ASN A 88 -1.47 5.43 0.41
C ASN A 88 -0.51 5.52 -0.79
N CYS A 89 -0.32 6.72 -1.36
CA CYS A 89 0.61 6.91 -2.47
C CYS A 89 2.07 6.81 -2.03
N ASP A 90 2.40 7.37 -0.86
CA ASP A 90 3.74 7.24 -0.28
C ASP A 90 3.98 5.80 0.16
N TRP A 91 2.97 5.15 0.73
CA TRP A 91 3.01 3.76 1.13
C TRP A 91 3.29 2.82 -0.05
N THR A 92 2.56 3.00 -1.16
CA THR A 92 2.76 2.21 -2.38
C THR A 92 4.21 2.32 -2.87
N LYS A 93 4.79 3.53 -2.85
CA LYS A 93 6.20 3.73 -3.22
C LYS A 93 7.15 3.02 -2.25
N SER A 94 6.89 3.06 -0.95
CA SER A 94 7.67 2.33 0.05
C SER A 94 7.57 0.82 -0.13
N CYS A 95 6.39 0.29 -0.45
CA CYS A 95 6.21 -1.13 -0.76
C CYS A 95 7.01 -1.55 -2.00
N VAL A 96 6.94 -0.77 -3.08
CA VAL A 96 7.73 -1.03 -4.30
C VAL A 96 9.22 -0.97 -4.01
N ALA A 97 9.68 -0.01 -3.20
CA ALA A 97 11.07 0.09 -2.77
C ALA A 97 11.51 -1.10 -1.89
N ALA A 98 10.60 -1.68 -1.10
CA ALA A 98 10.86 -2.85 -0.26
C ALA A 98 10.93 -4.16 -1.06
N GLY A 99 10.37 -4.20 -2.27
CA GLY A 99 10.36 -5.37 -3.17
C GLY A 99 8.97 -5.89 -3.52
N ALA A 100 7.91 -5.23 -3.08
CA ALA A 100 6.53 -5.57 -3.38
C ALA A 100 6.04 -4.98 -4.72
N SER A 101 4.89 -5.44 -5.21
CA SER A 101 4.29 -4.93 -6.45
C SER A 101 3.43 -3.69 -6.20
N THR A 102 2.74 -3.65 -5.05
CA THR A 102 1.85 -2.56 -4.69
C THR A 102 1.67 -2.48 -3.17
N GLY A 103 0.95 -1.46 -2.70
CA GLY A 103 0.56 -1.30 -1.30
C GLY A 103 -0.94 -1.03 -1.19
N TYR A 104 -1.57 -1.63 -0.19
CA TYR A 104 -2.98 -1.43 0.13
C TYR A 104 -3.14 -0.79 1.50
N CYS A 105 -4.20 -0.01 1.66
CA CYS A 105 -4.50 0.73 2.87
C CYS A 105 -5.99 0.66 3.23
N ARG A 106 -6.28 0.67 4.53
CA ARG A 106 -7.64 0.69 5.10
C ARG A 106 -7.77 1.73 6.20
N ASP A 107 -9.01 1.98 6.62
CA ASP A 107 -9.36 2.98 7.63
C ASP A 107 -8.96 4.41 7.26
N LYS A 108 -9.62 4.93 6.21
CA LYS A 108 -9.44 6.31 5.74
C LYS A 108 -9.80 7.33 6.83
N ILE A 109 -9.07 8.44 6.87
CA ILE A 109 -9.17 9.52 7.87
C ILE A 109 -9.72 10.79 7.25
#